data_AF-A0A918TKZ4-F1
#
_entry.id   AF-A0A918TKZ4-F1
#
_cell.length_a   1.000
_cell.length_b   1.000
_cell.length_c   1.000
_cell.angle_alpha   90.00
_cell.angle_beta   90.00
_cell.angle_gamma   90.00
#
_symmetry.space_group_name_H-M   'P 1'
#
loop_
_entity.id
_entity.type
_entity.pdbx_description
1 polymer ?
#
loop_
_entity_poly.entity_id
_entity_poly.type
_entity_poly.pdbx_seq_one_letter_code
_entity_poly.pdbx_strand_id
1 'polypeptide(L)' 'MYDEHRTTAPTTGSFQPAESPSAPCLGCREIKERRYEAVRRGDKTVAAAMADVMGLHLRAVHR' A
#
# COMPACT_ATOMS: atom_id res chain seq x y z
N MET A 1 19.53 2.07 51.76
CA MET A 1 19.72 2.42 50.34
C MET A 1 20.37 1.22 49.67
N TYR A 2 19.61 0.48 48.87
CA TYR A 2 20.17 -0.52 47.96
C TYR A 2 19.71 -0.15 46.56
N ASP A 3 20.69 0.09 45.71
CA ASP A 3 20.58 0.37 44.29
C ASP A 3 20.68 -0.99 43.57
N GLU A 4 19.60 -1.41 42.92
CA GLU A 4 19.61 -2.56 42.00
C GLU A 4 19.08 -2.09 40.64
N HIS A 5 19.79 -1.15 40.02
CA HIS A 5 19.73 -0.96 38.58
C HIS A 5 20.40 -2.14 37.88
N ARG A 6 19.64 -3.19 37.52
CA ARG A 6 19.90 -3.90 36.26
C ARG A 6 18.77 -4.82 35.85
N THR A 7 18.52 -4.79 34.55
CA THR A 7 17.85 -5.82 33.74
C THR A 7 16.44 -5.46 33.32
N THR A 8 16.34 -4.64 32.29
CA THR A 8 15.56 -5.00 31.11
C THR A 8 16.28 -4.41 29.90
N ALA A 9 17.00 -5.24 29.16
CA ALA A 9 17.33 -4.90 27.79
C ALA A 9 15.99 -4.78 27.05
N PRO A 10 15.61 -3.63 26.48
CA PRO A 10 14.62 -3.67 25.42
C PRO A 10 15.31 -4.40 24.27
N THR A 11 14.87 -5.64 24.08
CA THR A 11 15.05 -6.40 22.86
C THR A 11 15.09 -5.44 21.68
N THR A 12 16.16 -5.52 20.90
CA THR A 12 16.23 -5.05 19.53
C THR A 12 15.11 -5.74 18.76
N GLY A 13 13.89 -5.24 18.90
CA GLY A 13 12.82 -5.43 17.95
C GLY A 13 13.30 -4.67 16.73
N SER A 14 14.03 -5.35 15.86
CA SER A 14 14.15 -4.92 14.47
C SER A 14 12.71 -4.70 14.02
N PHE A 15 12.28 -3.44 13.98
CA PHE A 15 11.10 -3.05 13.25
C PHE A 15 11.50 -3.33 11.80
N GLN A 16 11.32 -4.59 11.38
CA GLN A 16 11.36 -4.93 9.98
C GLN A 16 10.26 -4.05 9.41
N PRO A 17 10.57 -3.02 8.59
CA PRO A 17 9.50 -2.39 7.85
C PRO A 17 8.88 -3.53 7.07
N ALA A 18 7.63 -3.87 7.40
CA ALA A 18 6.83 -4.86 6.70
C ALA A 18 7.09 -4.59 5.22
N GLU A 19 7.71 -5.59 4.57
CA GLU A 19 8.31 -5.51 3.24
C GLU A 19 7.60 -4.45 2.44
N SER A 20 8.26 -3.28 2.24
CA SER A 20 7.67 -2.13 1.58
C SER A 20 6.87 -2.65 0.40
N PRO A 21 5.54 -2.47 0.35
CA PRO A 21 4.71 -3.14 -0.63
C PRO A 21 5.34 -2.82 -1.97
N SER A 22 5.87 -3.87 -2.62
CA SER A 22 6.67 -3.78 -3.83
C SER A 22 6.06 -2.70 -4.71
N ALA A 23 6.85 -1.67 -5.01
CA ALA A 23 6.34 -0.42 -5.57
C ALA A 23 5.29 -0.73 -6.64
N PRO A 24 4.09 -0.15 -6.56
CA PRO A 24 3.01 -0.52 -7.46
C PRO A 24 3.51 -0.38 -8.89
N CYS A 25 3.26 -1.41 -9.68
CA CYS A 25 3.66 -1.44 -11.07
C CYS A 25 3.18 -0.17 -11.80
N LEU A 26 3.89 0.26 -12.86
CA LEU A 26 3.54 1.50 -13.58
C LEU A 26 2.07 1.49 -14.05
N GLY A 27 1.57 0.35 -14.55
CA GLY A 27 0.16 0.19 -14.92
C GLY A 27 -0.81 0.36 -13.74
N CYS A 28 -0.47 -0.22 -12.58
CA CYS A 28 -1.23 -0.09 -11.33
C CYS A 28 -1.34 1.39 -10.92
N ARG A 29 -0.25 2.15 -11.06
CA ARG A 29 -0.20 3.57 -10.72
C ARG A 29 -1.07 4.39 -11.67
N GLU A 30 -0.93 4.20 -12.98
CA GLU A 30 -1.73 4.93 -13.97
C GLU A 30 -3.24 4.70 -13.81
N ILE A 31 -3.66 3.45 -13.57
CA ILE A 31 -5.08 3.11 -13.36
C ILE A 31 -5.62 3.82 -12.10
N LYS A 32 -4.83 3.90 -11.02
CA LYS A 32 -5.20 4.62 -9.79
C LYS A 32 -5.32 6.13 -10.03
N GLU A 33 -4.35 6.74 -10.72
CA GLU A 33 -4.37 8.16 -11.05
C GLU A 33 -5.61 8.53 -11.88
N ARG A 34 -5.91 7.74 -12.93
CA ARG A 34 -7.12 7.94 -13.76
C ARG A 34 -8.41 7.77 -12.97
N ARG A 35 -8.48 6.76 -12.09
CA ARG A 35 -9.63 6.57 -11.20
C ARG A 35 -9.80 7.76 -10.26
N TYR A 36 -8.71 8.25 -9.68
CA TYR A 36 -8.72 9.39 -8.76
C TYR A 36 -9.20 10.67 -9.46
N GLU A 37 -8.72 10.94 -10.67
CA GLU A 37 -9.21 12.06 -11.47
C GLU A 37 -10.71 11.96 -11.79
N ALA A 38 -11.18 10.76 -12.16
CA ALA A 38 -12.60 10.53 -12.43
C ALA A 38 -13.47 10.82 -11.21
N VAL A 39 -13.06 10.35 -10.02
CA VAL A 39 -13.74 10.65 -8.75
C VAL A 39 -13.74 12.16 -8.47
N ARG A 40 -12.60 12.84 -8.65
CA ARG A 40 -12.49 14.29 -8.47
C ARG A 40 -13.40 15.09 -9.40
N ARG A 41 -13.61 14.61 -10.63
CA ARG A 41 -14.52 15.23 -11.60
C ARG A 41 -15.99 14.87 -11.36
N GLY A 42 -16.28 13.96 -10.42
CA GLY A 42 -17.63 13.45 -10.16
C GLY A 42 -18.10 12.39 -11.15
N ASP A 43 -17.22 11.90 -12.02
CA ASP A 43 -17.54 10.87 -13.02
C ASP A 43 -17.45 9.47 -12.40
N LYS A 44 -18.56 9.05 -11.80
CA LYS A 44 -18.69 7.75 -11.13
C LYS A 44 -18.58 6.58 -12.11
N THR A 45 -19.00 6.77 -13.36
CA THR A 45 -18.98 5.72 -14.39
C THR A 45 -17.53 5.39 -14.77
N VAL A 46 -16.72 6.41 -15.05
CA VAL A 46 -15.30 6.21 -15.35
C VAL A 46 -14.55 5.69 -14.13
N ALA A 47 -14.87 6.19 -12.93
CA ALA A 47 -14.24 5.69 -11.70
C ALA A 47 -14.52 4.19 -11.44
N ALA A 48 -15.73 3.71 -11.76
CA ALA A 48 -16.09 2.30 -11.68
C ALA A 48 -15.35 1.48 -12.74
N ALA A 49 -15.34 1.92 -14.00
CA ALA A 49 -14.61 1.24 -15.07
C ALA A 49 -13.12 1.10 -14.76
N MET A 50 -12.48 2.11 -14.18
CA MET A 50 -11.06 2.04 -13.78
C MET A 50 -10.84 1.06 -12.61
N ALA A 51 -11.83 0.85 -11.74
CA ALA A 51 -11.75 -0.18 -10.70
C ALA A 51 -11.77 -1.59 -11.30
N ASP A 52 -12.59 -1.81 -12.34
CA ASP A 52 -12.64 -3.09 -13.06
C ASP A 52 -11.33 -3.35 -13.81
N VAL A 53 -10.78 -2.32 -14.46
CA VAL A 53 -9.47 -2.38 -15.14
C VAL A 53 -8.36 -2.73 -14.13
N MET A 54 -8.38 -2.15 -12.93
CA MET A 54 -7.44 -2.54 -11.86
C MET A 54 -7.58 -4.03 -11.53
N GLY A 55 -8.80 -4.52 -11.36
CA GLY A 55 -9.05 -5.94 -11.09
C GLY A 55 -8.53 -6.87 -12.20
N LEU A 56 -8.72 -6.49 -13.47
CA LEU A 56 -8.18 -7.21 -14.62
C LEU A 56 -6.66 -7.19 -14.65
N HIS A 57 -6.05 -6.03 -14.44
CA HIS A 57 -4.61 -5.85 -14.44
C HIS A 57 -3.93 -6.70 -13.36
N LEU A 58 -4.45 -6.66 -12.14
CA LEU A 58 -3.94 -7.48 -11.04
C LEU A 58 -4.02 -8.98 -11.36
N ARG A 59 -5.10 -9.45 -12.00
CA ARG A 59 -5.22 -10.86 -12.41
C ARG A 59 -4.28 -11.25 -13.55
N ALA A 60 -3.94 -10.32 -14.44
CA ALA A 60 -3.11 -10.60 -15.61
C ALA A 60 -1.60 -10.51 -15.31
N VAL A 61 -1.21 -9.64 -14.38
CA VAL A 61 0.21 -9.29 -14.14
C VAL A 61 0.74 -9.82 -12.82
N HIS A 62 -0.12 -9.96 -11.79
CA HIS A 62 0.31 -10.25 -10.42
C HIS A 62 -0.24 -11.57 -9.87
N ARG A 63 -0.76 -12.43 -10.73
CA ARG A 63 -1.33 -13.74 -10.37
C ARG A 63 -0.63 -14.83 -11.16
#